data_AF-A0A3S4IJY4-F1
#
_entry.id   AF-A0A3S4IJY4-F1
#
_cell.length_a   1.000
_cell.length_b   1.000
_cell.length_c   1.000
_cell.angle_alpha   90.00
_cell.angle_beta   90.00
_cell.angle_gamma   90.00
#
_symmetry.space_group_name_H-M   'P 1'
#
loop_
_entity.id
_entity.type
_entity.pdbx_description
1 polymer ?
#
loop_
_entity_poly.entity_id
_entity_poly.type
_entity_poly.pdbx_seq_one_letter_code
_entity_poly.pdbx_strand_id
1 'polypeptide(L)'
;MPHSESVENGMVEEERRLMYVGITRAQRSLTLSYCVKRRRAGEWQFIEPSRFISEIDGEDLRHFGKPGAEPLVSKSEGKSRLANLTAMLAGKDKSGEMPD
;
A
#
# COMPACT_ATOMS: atom_id res chain seq x y z
N MET A 1 -4.20 10.81 6.74
CA MET A 1 -4.36 10.69 8.21
C MET A 1 -5.37 11.72 8.64
N PRO A 2 -6.22 11.43 9.66
CA PRO A 2 -7.15 12.42 10.19
C PRO A 2 -6.39 13.70 10.48
N HIS A 3 -6.93 14.84 10.05
CA HIS A 3 -6.28 16.12 10.32
C HIS A 3 -6.09 16.27 11.82
N SER A 4 -4.92 16.71 12.29
CA SER A 4 -4.64 16.83 13.73
C SER A 4 -5.70 17.68 14.43
N GLU A 5 -6.20 18.71 13.73
CA GLU A 5 -7.30 19.56 14.19
C GLU A 5 -8.65 18.81 14.26
N SER A 6 -8.91 17.83 13.39
CA SER A 6 -10.14 17.02 13.46
C SER A 6 -10.16 16.13 14.71
N VAL A 7 -8.99 15.70 15.18
CA VAL A 7 -8.88 14.93 16.44
C VAL A 7 -9.13 15.82 17.64
N GLU A 8 -8.59 17.04 17.65
CA GLU A 8 -8.77 18.01 18.74
C GLU A 8 -10.20 18.57 18.82
N ASN A 9 -10.88 18.70 17.68
CA ASN A 9 -12.25 19.23 17.59
C ASN A 9 -13.35 18.15 17.70
N GLY A 10 -13.00 16.88 18.01
CA GLY A 10 -13.98 15.79 18.11
C GLY A 10 -14.59 15.34 16.77
N MET A 11 -14.02 15.76 15.64
CA MET A 11 -14.47 15.45 14.27
C MET A 11 -13.88 14.13 13.73
N VAL A 12 -13.45 13.24 14.62
CA VAL A 12 -12.85 11.94 14.25
C VAL A 12 -13.81 11.08 13.42
N GLU A 13 -15.11 11.18 13.69
CA GLU A 13 -16.12 10.43 12.94
C GLU A 13 -16.26 10.87 11.48
N GLU A 14 -16.00 12.14 11.18
CA GLU A 14 -15.99 12.61 9.79
C GLU A 14 -14.75 12.09 9.05
N GLU A 15 -13.59 12.09 9.71
CA GLU A 15 -12.37 11.50 9.16
C GLU A 15 -12.51 9.97 8.95
N ARG A 16 -13.25 9.30 9.85
CA ARG A 16 -13.61 7.88 9.71
C ARG A 16 -14.46 7.65 8.46
N ARG A 17 -15.45 8.51 8.20
CA ARG A 17 -16.25 8.45 6.97
C ARG A 17 -15.39 8.68 5.73
N LEU A 18 -14.46 9.64 5.77
CA LEU A 18 -13.53 9.87 4.66
C LEU A 18 -12.65 8.64 4.37
N MET A 19 -12.13 7.98 5.42
CA MET A 19 -11.39 6.72 5.26
C MET A 19 -12.26 5.63 4.64
N TYR A 20 -13.49 5.44 5.14
CA TYR A 20 -14.43 4.44 4.63
C TYR A 20 -14.77 4.66 3.15
N VAL A 21 -15.05 5.91 2.75
CA VAL A 21 -15.25 6.27 1.34
C VAL A 21 -13.99 5.98 0.52
N GLY A 22 -12.80 6.30 1.04
CA GLY A 22 -11.54 5.97 0.39
C GLY A 22 -11.35 4.47 0.16
N ILE A 23 -11.67 3.64 1.16
CA ILE A 23 -11.60 2.18 1.06
C ILE A 23 -12.58 1.66 0.00
N THR A 24 -13.84 2.06 0.07
CA THR A 24 -14.92 1.57 -0.81
C THR A 24 -14.79 2.04 -2.27
N ARG A 25 -13.92 3.01 -2.56
CA ARG A 25 -13.59 3.42 -3.94
C ARG A 25 -12.73 2.39 -4.68
N ALA A 26 -11.97 1.57 -3.96
CA ALA A 26 -11.12 0.55 -4.57
C ALA A 26 -11.95 -0.65 -5.02
N GLN A 27 -11.87 -1.00 -6.31
CA GLN A 27 -12.66 -2.12 -6.87
C GLN A 27 -11.93 -3.48 -6.83
N ARG A 28 -10.59 -3.47 -6.85
CA ARG A 28 -9.77 -4.69 -6.95
C ARG A 28 -8.79 -4.85 -5.80
N SER A 29 -8.01 -3.80 -5.54
CA SER A 29 -6.99 -3.80 -4.50
C SER A 29 -6.82 -2.40 -3.94
N LEU A 30 -6.61 -2.30 -2.63
CA LEU A 30 -6.28 -1.05 -1.93
C LEU A 30 -4.89 -1.16 -1.33
N THR A 31 -4.03 -0.21 -1.66
CA THR A 31 -2.71 -0.08 -1.03
C THR A 31 -2.69 1.17 -0.17
N LEU A 32 -2.49 0.99 1.13
CA LEU A 32 -2.33 2.09 2.07
C LEU A 32 -0.85 2.32 2.35
N SER A 33 -0.40 3.56 2.27
CA SER A 33 0.96 3.96 2.60
C SER A 33 0.98 5.02 3.71
N TYR A 34 2.02 4.98 4.53
CA TYR A 34 2.29 5.99 5.54
C TYR A 34 3.79 6.21 5.66
N CYS A 35 4.18 7.32 6.27
CA CYS A 35 5.58 7.66 6.51
C CYS A 35 5.87 7.65 8.01
N VAL A 36 7.05 7.19 8.39
CA VAL A 36 7.53 7.24 9.78
C VAL A 36 7.97 8.65 10.17
N LYS A 37 8.43 9.43 9.19
CA LYS A 37 8.95 10.78 9.38
C LYS A 37 8.59 11.64 8.16
N ARG A 38 8.09 12.86 8.40
CA ARG A 38 7.78 13.85 7.35
C ARG A 38 8.34 15.21 7.69
N ARG A 39 8.57 16.03 6.67
CA ARG A 39 8.95 17.44 6.86
C ARG A 39 7.69 18.31 6.78
N ARG A 40 7.43 19.11 7.81
CA ARG A 40 6.31 20.06 7.87
C ARG A 40 6.83 21.38 8.43
N ALA A 41 6.52 22.49 7.76
CA ALA A 41 6.97 23.83 8.15
C ALA A 41 8.49 23.92 8.40
N GLY A 42 9.30 23.25 7.57
CA GLY A 42 10.75 23.23 7.69
C GLY A 42 11.31 22.20 8.68
N GLU A 43 10.50 21.72 9.62
CA GLU A 43 10.91 20.78 10.67
C GLU A 43 10.59 19.33 10.32
N TRP A 44 11.40 18.44 10.86
CA TRP A 44 11.18 17.01 10.77
C TRP A 44 10.33 16.50 11.92
N GLN A 45 9.23 15.82 11.60
CA GLN A 45 8.30 15.29 12.59
C GLN A 45 8.16 13.77 12.39
N PHE A 46 8.24 13.03 13.49
CA PHE A 46 7.84 11.62 13.50
C PHE A 46 6.33 11.52 13.52
N ILE A 47 5.79 10.57 12.77
CA ILE A 47 4.35 10.39 12.59
C ILE A 47 4.01 8.95 12.90
N GLU A 48 2.99 8.76 13.72
CA GLU A 48 2.41 7.45 13.95
C GLU A 48 1.44 7.08 12.82
N PRO A 49 1.28 5.78 12.50
CA PRO A 49 0.27 5.33 11.55
C PRO A 49 -1.15 5.75 11.95
N SER A 50 -2.06 5.77 10.97
CA SER A 50 -3.48 6.03 11.25
C SER A 50 -4.08 5.01 12.18
N ARG A 51 -4.79 5.48 13.22
CA ARG A 51 -5.61 4.63 14.10
C ARG A 51 -6.60 3.77 13.30
N PHE A 52 -7.11 4.28 12.18
CA PHE A 52 -8.02 3.51 11.33
C PHE A 52 -7.34 2.30 10.66
N ILE A 53 -6.00 2.25 10.57
CA ILE A 53 -5.29 1.07 10.07
C ILE A 53 -5.34 -0.06 11.10
N SER A 54 -5.21 0.23 12.40
CA SER A 54 -5.28 -0.78 13.46
C SER A 54 -6.70 -1.29 13.74
N GLU A 55 -7.72 -0.59 13.21
CA GLU A 55 -9.12 -1.00 13.34
C GLU A 55 -9.58 -1.94 12.21
N ILE A 56 -8.79 -2.08 11.14
CA ILE A 56 -9.06 -3.05 10.06
C ILE A 56 -8.67 -4.44 10.56
N ASP A 57 -9.48 -5.46 10.24
CA ASP A 57 -9.19 -6.84 10.62
C ASP A 57 -7.81 -7.28 10.09
N GLY A 58 -7.07 -7.99 10.95
CA GLY A 58 -5.70 -8.41 10.66
C GLY A 58 -5.63 -9.42 9.50
N GLU A 59 -6.69 -10.19 9.25
CA GLU A 59 -6.74 -11.13 8.13
C GLU A 59 -6.81 -10.44 6.76
N ASP A 60 -7.41 -9.25 6.71
CA ASP A 60 -7.56 -8.45 5.48
C ASP A 60 -6.34 -7.56 5.20
N LEU A 61 -5.45 -7.38 6.18
CA LEU A 61 -4.36 -6.42 6.09
C LEU A 61 -2.99 -7.10 5.95
N ARG A 62 -2.33 -6.87 4.81
CA ARG A 62 -0.96 -7.32 4.56
C ARG A 62 0.01 -6.16 4.74
N HIS A 63 0.91 -6.27 5.71
CA HIS A 63 1.96 -5.27 5.93
C HIS A 63 3.18 -5.52 5.03
N PHE A 64 3.61 -4.48 4.31
CA PHE A 64 4.80 -4.51 3.47
C PHE A 64 5.82 -3.46 3.94
N GLY A 65 7.11 -3.71 3.72
CA GLY A 65 8.16 -2.69 3.87
C GLY A 65 8.54 -2.32 5.31
N LYS A 66 8.07 -3.05 6.34
CA LYS A 66 8.61 -2.92 7.70
C LYS A 66 10.06 -3.42 7.72
N PRO A 67 11.04 -2.60 8.14
CA PRO A 67 12.42 -3.06 8.32
C PRO A 67 12.44 -4.26 9.29
N GLY A 68 12.96 -5.40 8.85
CA GLY A 68 13.06 -6.62 9.66
C GLY A 68 11.80 -7.50 9.72
N ALA A 69 10.73 -7.18 8.98
CA ALA A 69 9.59 -8.09 8.87
C ALA A 69 9.92 -9.30 7.98
N GLU A 70 9.32 -10.45 8.29
CA GLU A 70 9.46 -11.61 7.42
C GLU A 70 8.85 -11.32 6.04
N PRO A 71 9.58 -11.63 4.96
CA PRO A 71 9.07 -11.40 3.62
C PRO A 71 7.87 -12.32 3.34
N LEU A 72 6.75 -11.73 2.94
CA LEU A 72 5.50 -12.45 2.58
C LEU A 72 5.69 -13.50 1.47
N VAL A 73 6.77 -13.38 0.70
CA VAL A 73 7.14 -14.31 -0.35
C VAL A 73 8.58 -14.71 -0.13
N SER A 74 8.84 -16.02 -0.13
CA SER A 74 10.20 -16.53 -0.04
C SER A 74 11.07 -16.01 -1.20
N LYS A 75 12.39 -15.90 -0.98
CA LYS A 75 13.31 -15.46 -2.03
C LYS A 75 13.26 -16.35 -3.27
N SER A 76 13.05 -17.66 -3.10
CA SER A 76 12.93 -18.62 -4.20
C SER A 76 11.65 -18.39 -5.00
N GLU A 77 10.51 -18.25 -4.34
CA GLU A 77 9.21 -18.01 -5.00
C GLU A 77 9.17 -16.64 -5.70
N GLY A 78 9.75 -15.62 -5.07
CA GLY A 78 9.92 -14.30 -5.68
C GLY A 78 10.78 -14.35 -6.96
N LYS A 79 11.88 -15.13 -6.93
CA LYS A 79 12.75 -15.33 -8.09
C LYS A 79 12.02 -16.06 -9.23
N SER A 80 11.24 -17.09 -8.92
CA SER A 80 10.46 -17.83 -9.92
C SER A 80 9.36 -16.97 -10.56
N ARG A 81 8.63 -16.17 -9.76
CA ARG A 81 7.63 -15.21 -10.28
C ARG A 81 8.26 -14.21 -11.23
N LEU A 82 9.41 -13.66 -10.86
CA LEU A 82 10.13 -12.70 -11.70
C LEU A 82 10.62 -13.35 -12.99
N ALA A 83 11.17 -14.57 -12.94
CA ALA A 83 11.59 -15.30 -14.13
C ALA A 83 10.43 -15.56 -15.10
N ASN A 84 9.24 -15.94 -14.59
CA ASN A 84 8.05 -16.13 -15.40
C ASN A 84 7.59 -14.83 -16.07
N LEU A 85 7.62 -13.70 -15.36
CA LEU A 85 7.30 -12.38 -15.93
C LEU A 85 8.29 -11.99 -17.03
N THR A 86 9.60 -12.20 -16.81
CA THR A 86 10.64 -11.94 -17.82
C THR A 86 10.45 -12.80 -19.06
N ALA A 87 10.12 -14.08 -18.90
CA ALA A 87 9.85 -14.99 -20.02
C ALA A 87 8.60 -14.57 -20.82
N MET A 88 7.53 -14.16 -20.13
CA MET A 88 6.31 -13.66 -20.78
C MET A 88 6.55 -12.37 -21.57
N LEU A 89 7.41 -11.47 -21.07
CA LEU A 89 7.79 -10.26 -21.77
C LEU A 89 8.62 -10.57 -23.03
N ALA A 90 9.60 -11.47 -22.93
CA ALA A 90 10.43 -11.87 -24.07
C ALA A 90 9.65 -12.65 -25.16
N GLY A 91 8.59 -13.37 -24.77
CA GLY A 91 7.71 -14.08 -25.72
C GLY A 91 6.77 -13.16 -26.51
N LYS A 92 6.48 -11.96 -26.00
CA LYS A 92 5.54 -11.01 -26.62
C LYS A 92 6.13 -10.28 -27.84
N ASP A 93 7.46 -10.22 -27.95
CA ASP A 93 8.14 -9.63 -29.10
C ASP A 93 8.09 -10.53 -30.36
N LYS A 94 7.70 -11.80 -30.23
CA LYS A 94 7.69 -12.78 -31.36
C LYS A 94 6.34 -12.99 -32.05
N SER A 95 5.27 -12.31 -31.63
CA SER A 95 3.94 -12.45 -32.25
C SER A 95 3.62 -11.39 -33.32
N GLY A 96 4.64 -10.67 -33.82
CA GLY A 96 4.49 -9.56 -34.78
C GLY A 96 4.88 -9.87 -36.23
N GLU A 97 5.49 -11.01 -36.53
CA GLU A 97 5.81 -11.39 -37.92
C GLU A 97 4.69 -12.27 -38.50
N MET A 98 3.77 -11.61 -39.22
CA MET A 98 2.91 -12.27 -40.21
C MET A 98 3.78 -12.65 -41.42
N PRO A 99 3.90 -13.93 -41.80
CA PRO A 99 4.52 -14.30 -43.06
C PRO A 99 3.59 -13.96 -44.24
N ASP A 100 4.18 -13.45 -45.32
CA ASP A 100 3.54 -12.97 -46.57
C ASP A 100 2.53 -13.94 -47.21
#